data_AF-A0A1E1W9R7-F1
#
_entry.id   AF-A0A1E1W9R7-F1
#
_cell.length_a   1.000
_cell.length_b   1.000
_cell.length_c   1.000
_cell.angle_alpha   90.00
_cell.angle_beta   90.00
_cell.angle_gamma   90.00
#
_symmetry.space_group_name_H-M   'P 1'
#
loop_
_entity.id
_entity.type
_entity.pdbx_description
1 polymer ?
#
loop_
_entity_poly.entity_id
_entity_poly.type
_entity_poly.pdbx_seq_one_letter_code
_entity_poly.pdbx_strand_id
1 'polypeptide(L)'
;REALSSGRVLAAAGTLQAALATAQTTLSHVTALNATRQHLEAKKRELVLVIVRRLSDAVYRSERAPLSRRVSARRRTALLLAELTKSSEVTDAYLQDITPEFEASLSEEDSTFETTAMISLEALGVLEQLKEATEKFKVQIQNELLEVIDSVSRRIIEEVDIELDPECEEDGTTLEGEGVTETGRPLARLVACLGEEFRACGARNRRLLQLWRAALQKHKISDSCLHTEQHYWSAVQQVLQLLLTEYLEIESVNLFAARSSSACAEVGADLRLSDYFAKKKPPRRRTKLFKLT
;
A
#
# COMPACT_ATOMS: atom_id res chain seq x y z
N ARG A 1 -9.64 -27.15 11.37
CA ARG A 1 -9.82 -26.90 9.93
C ARG A 1 -11.18 -26.26 9.67
N GLU A 2 -12.28 -26.83 10.16
CA GLU A 2 -13.65 -26.28 10.00
C GLU A 2 -13.84 -24.87 10.59
N ALA A 3 -13.24 -24.58 11.75
CA ALA A 3 -13.26 -23.23 12.34
C ALA A 3 -12.49 -22.20 11.49
N LEU A 4 -11.36 -22.61 10.91
CA LEU A 4 -10.55 -21.77 10.02
C LEU A 4 -11.27 -21.49 8.69
N SER A 5 -11.92 -22.50 8.10
CA SER A 5 -12.72 -22.33 6.88
C SER A 5 -13.97 -21.48 7.07
N SER A 6 -14.47 -21.35 8.31
CA SER A 6 -15.57 -20.44 8.66
C SER A 6 -15.10 -19.07 9.14
N GLY A 7 -13.80 -18.75 9.00
CA GLY A 7 -13.24 -17.46 9.41
C GLY A 7 -13.13 -17.25 10.92
N ARG A 8 -13.42 -18.28 11.72
CA ARG A 8 -13.39 -18.28 13.19
C ARG A 8 -11.99 -18.61 13.70
N VAL A 9 -11.19 -17.58 13.77
CA VAL A 9 -9.76 -17.63 14.07
C VAL A 9 -9.52 -17.81 15.56
N LEU A 10 -10.34 -17.19 16.42
CA LEU A 10 -10.21 -17.31 17.87
C LEU A 10 -10.62 -18.70 18.36
N ALA A 11 -11.73 -19.24 17.84
CA ALA A 11 -12.15 -20.60 18.14
C ALA A 11 -11.10 -21.63 17.70
N ALA A 12 -10.48 -21.42 16.52
CA ALA A 12 -9.37 -22.25 16.06
C ALA A 12 -8.14 -22.16 16.99
N ALA A 13 -7.82 -20.96 17.49
CA ALA A 13 -6.72 -20.75 18.42
C ALA A 13 -6.95 -21.47 19.76
N GLY A 14 -8.15 -21.34 20.34
CA GLY A 14 -8.51 -21.99 21.61
C GLY A 14 -8.48 -23.52 21.52
N THR A 15 -9.04 -24.09 20.44
CA THR A 15 -9.01 -25.55 20.23
C THR A 15 -7.59 -26.08 20.02
N LEU A 16 -6.74 -25.34 19.31
CA LEU A 16 -5.35 -25.72 19.08
C LEU A 16 -4.52 -25.63 20.37
N GLN A 17 -4.71 -24.58 21.16
CA GLN A 17 -4.02 -24.41 22.44
C GLN A 17 -4.44 -25.50 23.44
N ALA A 18 -5.73 -25.84 23.49
CA ALA A 18 -6.22 -26.96 24.30
C ALA A 18 -5.58 -28.30 23.87
N ALA A 19 -5.52 -28.57 22.56
CA ALA A 19 -4.89 -29.77 22.03
C ALA A 19 -3.38 -29.83 22.35
N LEU A 20 -2.67 -28.70 22.27
CA LEU A 20 -1.26 -28.62 22.65
C LEU A 20 -1.06 -28.83 24.15
N ALA A 21 -1.90 -28.24 25.00
CA ALA A 21 -1.83 -28.42 26.44
C ALA A 21 -2.07 -29.89 26.85
N THR A 22 -3.06 -30.56 26.23
CA THR A 22 -3.29 -32.00 26.43
C THR A 22 -2.09 -32.81 25.96
N ALA A 23 -1.52 -32.51 24.80
CA ALA A 23 -0.35 -33.21 24.27
C ALA A 23 0.90 -33.05 25.15
N GLN A 24 1.09 -31.89 25.80
CA GLN A 24 2.21 -31.63 26.69
C GLN A 24 2.06 -32.27 28.07
N THR A 25 0.84 -32.33 28.61
CA THR A 25 0.60 -32.79 30.00
C THR A 25 0.37 -34.29 30.11
N THR A 26 -0.44 -34.87 29.20
CA THR A 26 -0.89 -36.26 29.32
C THR A 26 -0.05 -37.25 28.52
N LEU A 27 0.70 -36.78 27.52
CA LEU A 27 1.34 -37.63 26.50
C LEU A 27 2.86 -37.42 26.40
N SER A 28 3.47 -36.70 27.34
CA SER A 28 4.90 -36.33 27.35
C SER A 28 5.86 -37.51 27.30
N HIS A 29 5.45 -38.69 27.79
CA HIS A 29 6.30 -39.88 27.87
C HIS A 29 6.25 -40.79 26.63
N VAL A 30 5.37 -40.51 25.65
CA VAL A 30 5.17 -41.37 24.49
C VAL A 30 5.88 -40.79 23.26
N THR A 31 7.05 -41.33 22.94
CA THR A 31 7.87 -40.91 21.77
C THR A 31 7.14 -41.04 20.44
N ALA A 32 6.18 -41.98 20.34
CA ALA A 32 5.33 -42.16 19.15
C ALA A 32 4.41 -40.95 18.87
N LEU A 33 4.08 -40.14 19.88
CA LEU A 33 3.27 -38.92 19.73
C LEU A 33 4.09 -37.65 19.46
N ASN A 34 5.40 -37.77 19.31
CA ASN A 34 6.24 -36.63 18.93
C ASN A 34 5.86 -36.10 17.53
N ALA A 35 5.49 -36.99 16.61
CA ALA A 35 5.02 -36.62 15.28
C ALA A 35 3.72 -35.80 15.32
N THR A 36 2.77 -36.18 16.17
CA THR A 36 1.52 -35.43 16.34
C THR A 36 1.76 -34.07 17.01
N ARG A 37 2.71 -33.99 17.96
CA ARG A 37 3.12 -32.71 18.57
C ARG A 37 3.73 -31.77 17.53
N GLN A 38 4.67 -32.27 16.72
CA GLN A 38 5.25 -31.50 15.62
C GLN A 38 4.19 -31.03 14.63
N HIS A 39 3.19 -31.86 14.33
CA HIS A 39 2.08 -31.47 13.46
C HIS A 39 1.22 -30.35 14.06
N LEU A 40 0.90 -30.44 15.36
CA LEU A 40 0.15 -29.38 16.07
C LEU A 40 0.95 -28.07 16.12
N GLU A 41 2.26 -28.13 16.36
CA GLU A 41 3.12 -26.96 16.30
C GLU A 41 3.20 -26.37 14.88
N ALA A 42 3.27 -27.20 13.85
CA ALA A 42 3.21 -26.73 12.47
C ALA A 42 1.89 -26.01 12.18
N LYS A 43 0.76 -26.55 12.66
CA LYS A 43 -0.55 -25.92 12.56
C LYS A 43 -0.67 -24.63 13.36
N LYS A 44 -0.01 -24.54 14.53
CA LYS A 44 0.13 -23.29 15.29
C LYS A 44 0.81 -22.22 14.45
N ARG A 45 1.94 -22.54 13.82
CA ARG A 45 2.69 -21.60 12.96
C ARG A 45 1.87 -21.16 11.75
N GLU A 46 1.16 -22.08 11.10
CA GLU A 46 0.25 -21.78 9.98
C GLU A 46 -0.87 -20.83 10.41
N LEU A 47 -1.53 -21.10 11.54
CA LEU A 47 -2.58 -20.24 12.06
C LEU A 47 -2.06 -18.83 12.39
N VAL A 48 -0.87 -18.72 12.99
CA VAL A 48 -0.24 -17.42 13.25
C VAL A 48 -0.02 -16.64 11.96
N LEU A 49 0.45 -17.29 10.88
CA LEU A 49 0.63 -16.63 9.58
C LEU A 49 -0.70 -16.12 9.01
N VAL A 50 -1.77 -16.92 9.10
CA VAL A 50 -3.12 -16.52 8.67
C VAL A 50 -3.60 -15.31 9.46
N ILE A 51 -3.40 -15.30 10.79
CA ILE A 51 -3.80 -14.18 11.65
C ILE A 51 -3.04 -12.90 11.29
N VAL A 52 -1.70 -13.00 11.16
CA VAL A 52 -0.85 -11.86 10.81
C VAL A 52 -1.23 -11.32 9.43
N ARG A 53 -1.55 -12.19 8.47
CA ARG A 53 -2.02 -11.77 7.15
C ARG A 53 -3.38 -11.06 7.23
N ARG A 54 -4.32 -11.58 8.02
CA ARG A 54 -5.63 -10.92 8.25
C ARG A 54 -5.46 -9.51 8.84
N LEU A 55 -4.52 -9.34 9.77
CA LEU A 55 -4.15 -8.03 10.31
C LEU A 55 -3.56 -7.11 9.23
N SER A 56 -2.65 -7.61 8.39
CA SER A 56 -2.13 -6.84 7.25
C SER A 56 -3.24 -6.40 6.31
N ASP A 57 -4.12 -7.31 5.92
CA ASP A 57 -5.20 -7.04 4.97
C ASP A 57 -6.14 -5.96 5.53
N ALA A 58 -6.45 -6.03 6.84
CA ALA A 58 -7.23 -5.01 7.51
C ALA A 58 -6.58 -3.61 7.49
N VAL A 59 -5.24 -3.54 7.55
CA VAL A 59 -4.51 -2.25 7.50
C VAL A 59 -4.34 -1.74 6.07
N TYR A 60 -3.89 -2.58 5.14
CA TYR A 60 -3.37 -2.19 3.81
C TYR A 60 -4.32 -2.50 2.63
N ARG A 61 -5.27 -3.42 2.80
CA ARG A 61 -6.20 -3.88 1.74
C ARG A 61 -7.67 -3.59 2.02
N SER A 62 -8.02 -2.98 3.16
CA SER A 62 -9.39 -2.54 3.49
C SER A 62 -9.97 -1.63 2.39
N GLU A 63 -11.31 -1.60 2.27
CA GLU A 63 -12.07 -0.82 1.27
C GLU A 63 -11.42 0.54 1.03
N ARG A 64 -10.91 0.69 -0.20
CA ARG A 64 -10.23 1.88 -0.65
C ARG A 64 -11.25 2.78 -1.33
N ALA A 65 -11.19 4.07 -1.05
CA ALA A 65 -12.09 5.02 -1.67
C ALA A 65 -11.92 4.99 -3.21
N PRO A 66 -13.01 5.12 -3.99
CA PRO A 66 -12.88 5.30 -5.44
C PRO A 66 -12.03 6.54 -5.72
N LEU A 67 -11.14 6.43 -6.71
CA LEU A 67 -10.18 7.49 -7.11
C LEU A 67 -10.91 8.77 -7.53
N SER A 68 -12.13 8.65 -8.07
CA SER A 68 -12.99 9.77 -8.40
C SER A 68 -13.81 10.23 -7.18
N ARG A 69 -13.30 11.25 -6.48
CA ARG A 69 -14.14 12.30 -5.89
C ARG A 69 -13.28 13.45 -5.40
N ARG A 70 -13.21 14.52 -6.18
CA ARG A 70 -12.97 15.86 -5.63
C ARG A 70 -13.99 16.05 -4.50
N VAL A 71 -13.51 15.99 -3.27
CA VAL A 71 -14.38 16.09 -2.10
C VAL A 71 -14.91 17.52 -2.04
N SER A 72 -16.22 17.69 -2.25
CA SER A 72 -16.87 19.00 -2.19
C SER A 72 -16.55 19.68 -0.85
N ALA A 73 -16.51 21.01 -0.82
CA ALA A 73 -16.17 21.75 0.40
C ALA A 73 -17.07 21.35 1.59
N ARG A 74 -18.35 21.08 1.34
CA ARG A 74 -19.31 20.55 2.33
C ARG A 74 -18.96 19.15 2.83
N ARG A 75 -18.47 18.26 1.96
CA ARG A 75 -18.04 16.92 2.35
C ARG A 75 -16.70 16.95 3.09
N ARG A 76 -15.79 17.88 2.76
CA ARG A 76 -14.55 18.13 3.53
C ARG A 76 -14.84 18.62 4.94
N THR A 77 -15.80 19.54 5.12
CA THR A 77 -16.22 19.97 6.46
C THR A 77 -16.91 18.86 7.23
N ALA A 78 -17.74 18.03 6.58
CA ALA A 78 -18.35 16.88 7.23
C ALA A 78 -17.32 15.81 7.64
N LEU A 79 -16.30 15.55 6.82
CA LEU A 79 -15.19 14.66 7.16
C LEU A 79 -14.32 15.23 8.29
N LEU A 80 -14.05 16.54 8.30
CA LEU A 80 -13.35 17.20 9.41
C LEU A 80 -14.13 17.10 10.72
N LEU A 81 -15.44 17.33 10.68
CA LEU A 81 -16.31 17.16 11.84
C LEU A 81 -16.36 15.69 12.28
N ALA A 82 -16.41 14.75 11.33
CA ALA A 82 -16.36 13.32 11.62
C ALA A 82 -15.03 12.91 12.27
N GLU A 83 -13.89 13.38 11.76
CA GLU A 83 -12.55 13.13 12.32
C GLU A 83 -12.38 13.76 13.73
N LEU A 84 -12.90 14.97 13.93
CA LEU A 84 -12.95 15.60 15.26
C LEU A 84 -13.84 14.83 16.25
N THR A 85 -14.85 14.11 15.78
CA THR A 85 -15.64 13.19 16.61
C THR A 85 -15.05 11.79 16.74
N LYS A 86 -14.07 11.42 15.89
CA LYS A 86 -13.45 10.08 15.85
C LYS A 86 -12.21 9.97 16.72
N SER A 87 -11.73 11.07 17.30
CA SER A 87 -10.73 11.08 18.37
C SER A 87 -11.34 10.58 19.69
N SER A 88 -11.97 9.41 19.65
CA SER A 88 -12.22 8.64 20.87
C SER A 88 -10.93 7.92 21.18
N GLU A 89 -10.31 8.30 22.29
CA GLU A 89 -9.43 7.42 23.04
C GLU A 89 -10.08 6.04 23.15
N VAL A 90 -9.25 4.98 23.18
CA VAL A 90 -9.73 3.60 23.39
C VAL A 90 -10.56 3.59 24.68
N THR A 91 -11.89 3.63 24.55
CA THR A 91 -12.80 3.58 25.69
C THR A 91 -12.84 2.15 26.23
N ASP A 92 -13.13 2.00 27.52
CA ASP A 92 -13.22 0.70 28.22
C ASP A 92 -14.15 -0.32 27.55
N ALA A 93 -14.98 0.08 26.58
CA ALA A 93 -15.73 -0.83 25.71
C ALA A 93 -14.84 -1.77 24.87
N TYR A 94 -13.59 -1.37 24.56
CA TYR A 94 -12.58 -2.20 23.90
C TYR A 94 -11.96 -3.27 24.81
N LEU A 95 -12.31 -3.26 26.10
CA LEU A 95 -11.94 -4.30 27.07
C LEU A 95 -13.05 -5.34 27.26
N GLN A 96 -14.11 -5.34 26.44
CA GLN A 96 -15.03 -6.48 26.41
C GLN A 96 -14.23 -7.77 26.19
N ASP A 97 -14.55 -8.80 26.98
CA ASP A 97 -13.92 -10.10 26.83
C ASP A 97 -14.25 -10.64 25.43
N ILE A 98 -13.25 -10.60 24.55
CA ILE A 98 -13.33 -11.19 23.22
C ILE A 98 -13.30 -12.71 23.41
N THR A 99 -14.47 -13.33 23.38
CA THR A 99 -14.62 -14.78 23.54
C THR A 99 -14.93 -15.46 22.20
N PRO A 100 -14.72 -16.78 22.06
CA PRO A 100 -15.06 -17.49 20.83
C PRO A 100 -16.57 -17.47 20.53
N GLU A 101 -17.40 -17.33 21.55
CA GLU A 101 -18.85 -17.12 21.39
C GLU A 101 -19.16 -15.74 20.81
N PHE A 102 -18.41 -14.70 21.21
CA PHE A 102 -18.50 -13.37 20.61
C PHE A 102 -18.14 -13.42 19.12
N GLU A 103 -17.01 -14.04 18.74
CA GLU A 103 -16.61 -14.21 17.33
C GLU A 103 -17.70 -14.95 16.53
N ALA A 104 -18.32 -15.98 17.10
CA ALA A 104 -19.38 -16.74 16.45
C ALA A 104 -20.70 -15.98 16.29
N SER A 105 -20.92 -14.91 17.08
CA SER A 105 -22.13 -14.09 17.04
C SER A 105 -22.09 -12.97 16.01
N LEU A 106 -20.91 -12.66 15.44
CA LEU A 106 -20.74 -11.56 14.50
C LEU A 106 -21.29 -11.89 13.11
N SER A 107 -22.04 -10.94 12.55
CA SER A 107 -22.44 -10.93 11.14
C SER A 107 -21.32 -10.38 10.24
N GLU A 108 -21.44 -10.54 8.92
CA GLU A 108 -20.57 -9.87 7.95
C GLU A 108 -20.64 -8.33 8.10
N GLU A 109 -21.81 -7.79 8.47
CA GLU A 109 -22.02 -6.36 8.68
C GLU A 109 -21.29 -5.81 9.91
N ASP A 110 -20.97 -6.67 10.89
CA ASP A 110 -20.25 -6.31 12.12
C ASP A 110 -18.72 -6.38 11.93
N SER A 111 -18.25 -6.75 10.74
CA SER A 111 -16.84 -6.89 10.40
C SER A 111 -16.17 -5.52 10.17
N THR A 112 -15.91 -4.83 11.27
CA THR A 112 -15.10 -3.61 11.28
C THR A 112 -13.61 -3.92 11.34
N PHE A 113 -12.79 -2.91 11.06
CA PHE A 113 -11.35 -2.97 11.27
C PHE A 113 -11.03 -3.34 12.72
N GLU A 114 -11.73 -2.71 13.67
CA GLU A 114 -11.54 -2.89 15.09
C GLU A 114 -11.92 -4.29 15.56
N THR A 115 -13.10 -4.81 15.16
CA THR A 115 -13.50 -6.18 15.53
C THR A 115 -12.54 -7.21 14.96
N THR A 116 -12.10 -7.05 13.71
CA THR A 116 -11.11 -7.92 13.07
C THR A 116 -9.77 -7.89 13.80
N ALA A 117 -9.26 -6.70 14.13
CA ALA A 117 -7.98 -6.54 14.80
C ALA A 117 -8.01 -7.12 16.23
N MET A 118 -9.07 -6.83 16.99
CA MET A 118 -9.27 -7.33 18.34
C MET A 118 -9.30 -8.86 18.41
N ILE A 119 -10.12 -9.50 17.58
CA ILE A 119 -10.22 -10.97 17.50
C ILE A 119 -8.88 -11.60 17.12
N SER A 120 -8.19 -11.00 16.16
CA SER A 120 -6.88 -11.47 15.70
C SER A 120 -5.82 -11.37 16.80
N LEU A 121 -5.78 -10.25 17.53
CA LEU A 121 -4.82 -10.04 18.61
C LEU A 121 -5.11 -10.96 19.81
N GLU A 122 -6.38 -11.16 20.16
CA GLU A 122 -6.76 -12.11 21.20
C GLU A 122 -6.35 -13.54 20.80
N ALA A 123 -6.56 -13.94 19.54
CA ALA A 123 -6.13 -15.25 19.04
C ALA A 123 -4.62 -15.43 19.13
N LEU A 124 -3.83 -14.41 18.81
CA LEU A 124 -2.37 -14.43 18.99
C LEU A 124 -1.97 -14.50 20.47
N GLY A 125 -2.74 -13.86 21.35
CA GLY A 125 -2.57 -13.90 22.79
C GLY A 125 -2.79 -15.29 23.37
N VAL A 126 -3.90 -15.94 23.00
CA VAL A 126 -4.22 -17.33 23.36
C VAL A 126 -3.15 -18.31 22.87
N LEU A 127 -2.58 -18.06 21.69
CA LEU A 127 -1.49 -18.88 21.15
C LEU A 127 -0.13 -18.56 21.79
N GLU A 128 -0.01 -17.54 22.62
CA GLU A 128 1.29 -17.06 23.16
C GLU A 128 2.27 -16.67 22.03
N GLN A 129 1.76 -16.02 20.99
CA GLN A 129 2.52 -15.67 19.77
C GLN A 129 2.54 -14.17 19.48
N LEU A 130 2.03 -13.35 20.39
CA LEU A 130 2.00 -11.89 20.24
C LEU A 130 3.39 -11.29 19.91
N LYS A 131 4.46 -11.68 20.63
CA LYS A 131 5.82 -11.17 20.36
C LYS A 131 6.34 -11.54 18.97
N GLU A 132 6.16 -12.80 18.57
CA GLU A 132 6.63 -13.26 17.24
C GLU A 132 5.80 -12.62 16.13
N ALA A 133 4.49 -12.49 16.32
CA ALA A 133 3.59 -11.82 15.40
C ALA A 133 3.94 -10.35 15.22
N THR A 134 4.37 -9.65 16.29
CA THR A 134 4.85 -8.27 16.21
C THR A 134 6.04 -8.14 15.27
N GLU A 135 7.06 -8.99 15.42
CA GLU A 135 8.25 -8.94 14.56
C GLU A 135 7.92 -9.30 13.11
N LYS A 136 7.08 -10.33 12.89
CA LYS A 136 6.59 -10.67 11.55
C LYS A 136 5.83 -9.50 10.93
N PHE A 137 4.96 -8.86 11.71
CA PHE A 137 4.17 -7.72 11.24
C PHE A 137 5.05 -6.53 10.88
N LYS A 138 6.09 -6.26 11.67
CA LYS A 138 7.05 -5.20 11.42
C LYS A 138 7.84 -5.41 10.12
N VAL A 139 8.34 -6.63 9.88
CA VAL A 139 9.17 -6.94 8.70
C VAL A 139 8.37 -6.86 7.40
N GLN A 140 7.07 -7.17 7.42
CA GLN A 140 6.24 -7.14 6.22
C GLN A 140 5.71 -5.74 5.83
N ILE A 141 5.86 -4.71 6.69
CA ILE A 141 5.31 -3.36 6.43
C ILE A 141 5.73 -2.85 5.05
N GLN A 142 7.01 -2.95 4.71
CA GLN A 142 7.54 -2.47 3.44
C GLN A 142 6.89 -3.20 2.25
N ASN A 143 6.80 -4.53 2.32
CA ASN A 143 6.20 -5.34 1.24
C ASN A 143 4.72 -5.01 1.06
N GLU A 144 3.97 -4.83 2.16
CA GLU A 144 2.56 -4.45 2.08
C GLU A 144 2.37 -3.03 1.48
N LEU A 145 3.30 -2.11 1.72
CA LEU A 145 3.28 -0.78 1.08
C LEU A 145 3.60 -0.84 -0.42
N LEU A 146 4.50 -1.74 -0.86
CA LEU A 146 4.75 -1.98 -2.28
C LEU A 146 3.51 -2.55 -2.99
N GLU A 147 2.78 -3.45 -2.32
CA GLU A 147 1.49 -3.97 -2.81
C GLU A 147 0.41 -2.87 -2.90
N VAL A 148 0.42 -1.90 -1.98
CA VAL A 148 -0.42 -0.70 -2.09
C VAL A 148 -0.04 0.10 -3.34
N ILE A 149 1.26 0.32 -3.58
CA ILE A 149 1.74 1.05 -4.78
C ILE A 149 1.27 0.37 -6.05
N ASP A 150 1.52 -0.93 -6.18
CA ASP A 150 1.14 -1.71 -7.35
C ASP A 150 -0.37 -1.66 -7.58
N SER A 151 -1.17 -1.86 -6.54
CA SER A 151 -2.62 -1.81 -6.66
C SER A 151 -3.17 -0.41 -6.98
N VAL A 152 -2.60 0.67 -6.45
CA VAL A 152 -2.98 2.05 -6.84
C VAL A 152 -2.56 2.33 -8.27
N SER A 153 -1.37 1.89 -8.69
CA SER A 153 -0.87 2.07 -10.05
C SER A 153 -1.78 1.38 -11.07
N ARG A 154 -2.18 0.13 -10.83
CA ARG A 154 -3.12 -0.59 -11.70
C ARG A 154 -4.46 0.14 -11.84
N ARG A 155 -5.03 0.64 -10.74
CA ARG A 155 -6.29 1.38 -10.79
C ARG A 155 -6.20 2.67 -11.59
N ILE A 156 -5.07 3.38 -11.50
CA ILE A 156 -4.85 4.60 -12.30
C ILE A 156 -4.73 4.25 -13.78
N ILE A 157 -4.04 3.16 -14.13
CA ILE A 157 -3.94 2.68 -15.51
C ILE A 157 -5.33 2.30 -16.05
N GLU A 158 -6.10 1.50 -15.29
CA GLU A 158 -7.46 1.09 -15.65
C GLU A 158 -8.40 2.30 -15.84
N GLU A 159 -8.29 3.34 -15.01
CA GLU A 159 -9.12 4.55 -15.13
C GLU A 159 -8.73 5.41 -16.35
N VAL A 160 -7.44 5.47 -16.72
CA VAL A 160 -6.96 6.16 -17.92
C VAL A 160 -7.41 5.44 -19.20
N ASP A 161 -7.44 4.11 -19.21
CA ASP A 161 -7.92 3.33 -20.35
C ASP A 161 -9.43 3.55 -20.59
N ILE A 162 -10.21 3.87 -19.55
CA ILE A 162 -11.65 4.18 -19.64
C ILE A 162 -11.90 5.61 -20.14
N GLU A 163 -11.04 6.58 -19.78
CA GLU A 163 -11.14 7.97 -20.28
C GLU A 163 -10.75 8.12 -21.76
N LEU A 164 -10.15 7.08 -22.38
CA LEU A 164 -9.76 7.04 -23.80
C LEU A 164 -10.83 6.45 -24.74
N ASP A 165 -12.03 6.14 -24.25
CA ASP A 165 -13.17 5.77 -25.12
C ASP A 165 -13.72 7.04 -25.82
N PRO A 166 -13.72 7.13 -27.16
CA PRO A 166 -13.74 8.40 -27.89
C PRO A 166 -15.14 9.02 -28.11
N GLU A 167 -16.05 8.94 -27.13
CA GLU A 167 -17.41 9.49 -27.28
C GLU A 167 -17.80 10.62 -26.31
N CYS A 168 -16.88 11.13 -25.48
CA CYS A 168 -17.16 12.25 -24.59
C CYS A 168 -16.34 13.50 -24.93
N GLU A 169 -16.72 14.19 -26.02
CA GLU A 169 -16.50 15.64 -26.10
C GLU A 169 -17.45 16.35 -25.11
N GLU A 170 -17.01 17.51 -24.60
CA GLU A 170 -17.67 18.43 -23.63
C GLU A 170 -17.57 18.06 -22.13
N ASP A 171 -16.62 18.66 -21.41
CA ASP A 171 -16.85 20.01 -20.83
C ASP A 171 -15.55 20.55 -20.21
N GLY A 172 -15.24 21.79 -20.55
CA GLY A 172 -13.99 22.45 -20.22
C GLY A 172 -13.86 22.77 -18.73
N THR A 173 -12.74 22.37 -18.13
CA THR A 173 -11.98 23.14 -17.12
C THR A 173 -10.77 22.33 -16.66
N THR A 174 -9.83 22.07 -17.57
CA THR A 174 -8.46 21.79 -17.18
C THR A 174 -7.87 23.06 -16.58
N LEU A 175 -7.81 23.12 -15.26
CA LEU A 175 -6.91 24.03 -14.56
C LEU A 175 -5.50 23.64 -14.98
N GLU A 176 -4.95 24.40 -15.94
CA GLU A 176 -3.54 24.41 -16.27
C GLU A 176 -2.76 24.80 -15.02
N GLY A 177 -2.29 23.78 -14.28
CA GLY A 177 -1.14 23.91 -13.41
C GLY A 177 0.09 24.07 -14.29
N GLU A 178 0.43 25.33 -14.56
CA GLU A 178 1.66 25.78 -15.21
C GLU A 178 2.87 25.02 -14.62
N GLY A 179 3.41 24.06 -15.38
CA GLY A 179 4.66 23.35 -15.02
C GLY A 179 4.69 21.83 -15.18
N VAL A 180 3.57 21.14 -15.41
CA VAL A 180 3.58 19.67 -15.59
C VAL A 180 3.45 19.35 -17.08
N THR A 181 4.54 18.85 -17.68
CA THR A 181 4.53 18.25 -19.03
C THR A 181 3.44 17.17 -19.11
N GLU A 182 2.87 16.91 -20.29
CA GLU A 182 1.85 15.84 -20.44
C GLU A 182 2.31 14.48 -19.87
N THR A 183 3.63 14.23 -19.89
CA THR A 183 4.29 13.05 -19.31
C THR A 183 4.34 13.02 -17.77
N GLY A 184 4.33 14.17 -17.09
CA GLY A 184 4.40 14.25 -15.63
C GLY A 184 3.03 14.14 -14.94
N ARG A 185 1.92 14.25 -15.69
CA ARG A 185 0.55 14.20 -15.16
C ARG A 185 0.21 12.84 -14.52
N PRO A 186 0.55 11.68 -15.11
CA PRO A 186 0.28 10.37 -14.50
C PRO A 186 1.07 10.15 -13.20
N LEU A 187 2.35 10.53 -13.16
CA LEU A 187 3.16 10.43 -11.94
C LEU A 187 2.61 11.33 -10.83
N ALA A 188 2.26 12.58 -11.16
CA ALA A 188 1.67 13.51 -10.19
C ALA A 188 0.36 12.95 -9.60
N ARG A 189 -0.50 12.35 -10.44
CA ARG A 189 -1.73 11.66 -10.00
C ARG A 189 -1.41 10.47 -9.10
N LEU A 190 -0.45 9.61 -9.48
CA LEU A 190 -0.02 8.47 -8.68
C LEU A 190 0.49 8.89 -7.30
N VAL A 191 1.41 9.86 -7.24
CA VAL A 191 1.97 10.35 -5.98
C VAL A 191 0.88 10.97 -5.09
N ALA A 192 -0.07 11.70 -5.66
CA ALA A 192 -1.19 12.26 -4.91
C ALA A 192 -2.08 11.17 -4.30
N CYS A 193 -2.49 10.18 -5.09
CA CYS A 193 -3.29 9.04 -4.63
C CYS A 193 -2.55 8.22 -3.56
N LEU A 194 -1.26 7.93 -3.76
CA LEU A 194 -0.43 7.24 -2.78
C LEU A 194 -0.30 8.03 -1.47
N GLY A 195 -0.17 9.36 -1.54
CA GLY A 195 -0.11 10.20 -0.36
C GLY A 195 -1.36 10.10 0.51
N GLU A 196 -2.55 9.97 -0.10
CA GLU A 196 -3.81 9.75 0.62
C GLU A 196 -3.91 8.33 1.19
N GLU A 197 -3.59 7.31 0.38
CA GLU A 197 -3.63 5.90 0.79
C GLU A 197 -2.63 5.60 1.92
N PHE A 198 -1.39 6.13 1.85
CA PHE A 198 -0.41 5.98 2.93
C PHE A 198 -0.81 6.73 4.20
N ARG A 199 -1.53 7.87 4.10
CA ARG A 199 -2.09 8.54 5.27
C ARG A 199 -3.21 7.69 5.91
N ALA A 200 -4.09 7.12 5.11
CA ALA A 200 -5.16 6.24 5.59
C ALA A 200 -4.60 4.96 6.24
N CYS A 201 -3.63 4.30 5.59
CA CYS A 201 -2.91 3.14 6.14
C CYS A 201 -2.17 3.51 7.43
N GLY A 202 -1.58 4.70 7.51
CA GLY A 202 -0.90 5.20 8.71
C GLY A 202 -1.86 5.40 9.88
N ALA A 203 -3.06 5.93 9.63
CA ALA A 203 -4.11 6.07 10.65
C ALA A 203 -4.57 4.70 11.17
N ARG A 204 -4.80 3.73 10.27
CA ARG A 204 -5.14 2.34 10.65
C ARG A 204 -3.99 1.67 11.41
N ASN A 205 -2.74 1.87 11.00
CA ASN A 205 -1.56 1.32 11.68
C ASN A 205 -1.43 1.89 13.11
N ARG A 206 -1.61 3.21 13.28
CA ARG A 206 -1.68 3.84 14.61
C ARG A 206 -2.78 3.23 15.47
N ARG A 207 -3.98 3.03 14.91
CA ARG A 207 -5.09 2.42 15.63
C ARG A 207 -4.78 0.96 16.01
N LEU A 208 -4.21 0.19 15.09
CA LEU A 208 -3.74 -1.17 15.36
C LEU A 208 -2.73 -1.19 16.50
N LEU A 209 -1.76 -0.27 16.52
CA LEU A 209 -0.77 -0.17 17.60
C LEU A 209 -1.41 0.07 18.97
N GLN A 210 -2.48 0.87 19.04
CA GLN A 210 -3.21 1.06 20.29
C GLN A 210 -3.87 -0.25 20.76
N LEU A 211 -4.55 -0.96 19.86
CA LEU A 211 -5.18 -2.25 20.16
C LEU A 211 -4.15 -3.32 20.53
N TRP A 212 -3.00 -3.33 19.85
CA TRP A 212 -1.91 -4.27 20.09
C TRP A 212 -1.30 -4.06 21.47
N ARG A 213 -1.07 -2.80 21.89
CA ARG A 213 -0.61 -2.51 23.27
C ARG A 213 -1.62 -2.99 24.31
N ALA A 214 -2.91 -2.76 24.11
CA ALA A 214 -3.94 -3.25 25.01
C ALA A 214 -3.91 -4.78 25.14
N ALA A 215 -3.73 -5.50 24.02
CA ALA A 215 -3.58 -6.96 24.02
C ALA A 215 -2.31 -7.41 24.75
N LEU A 216 -1.16 -6.75 24.54
CA LEU A 216 0.09 -7.06 25.25
C LEU A 216 -0.07 -6.87 26.77
N GLN A 217 -0.72 -5.79 27.20
CA GLN A 217 -1.03 -5.53 28.60
C GLN A 217 -1.94 -6.61 29.19
N LYS A 218 -3.01 -6.99 28.48
CA LYS A 218 -3.92 -8.08 28.90
C LYS A 218 -3.17 -9.40 29.11
N HIS A 219 -2.23 -9.74 28.23
CA HIS A 219 -1.42 -10.95 28.33
C HIS A 219 -0.13 -10.79 29.17
N LYS A 220 0.06 -9.64 29.84
CA LYS A 220 1.24 -9.33 30.69
C LYS A 220 2.58 -9.46 29.94
N ILE A 221 2.58 -9.08 28.67
CA ILE A 221 3.75 -9.10 27.80
C ILE A 221 4.34 -7.69 27.71
N SER A 222 5.68 -7.59 27.69
CA SER A 222 6.39 -6.32 27.51
C SER A 222 6.24 -5.75 26.10
N ASP A 223 5.96 -4.45 26.00
CA ASP A 223 5.81 -3.70 24.74
C ASP A 223 7.13 -3.41 24.00
N SER A 224 8.27 -3.88 24.50
CA SER A 224 9.61 -3.51 24.01
C SER A 224 9.87 -3.87 22.54
N CYS A 225 9.16 -4.86 22.00
CA CYS A 225 9.30 -5.30 20.60
C CYS A 225 8.26 -4.67 19.67
N LEU A 226 7.25 -3.97 20.21
CA LEU A 226 6.17 -3.40 19.41
C LEU A 226 6.71 -2.38 18.42
N HIS A 227 6.32 -2.50 17.15
CA HIS A 227 6.74 -1.52 16.16
C HIS A 227 6.16 -0.14 16.47
N THR A 228 6.85 0.90 16.05
CA THR A 228 6.44 2.29 16.28
C THR A 228 5.90 2.90 14.98
N GLU A 229 5.22 4.04 15.11
CA GLU A 229 4.84 4.83 13.93
C GLU A 229 6.06 5.24 13.09
N GLN A 230 7.23 5.41 13.72
CA GLN A 230 8.46 5.70 13.01
C GLN A 230 8.86 4.57 12.06
N HIS A 231 8.67 3.30 12.45
CA HIS A 231 8.94 2.18 11.54
C HIS A 231 8.03 2.22 10.32
N TYR A 232 6.75 2.55 10.50
CA TYR A 232 5.80 2.72 9.40
C TYR A 232 6.23 3.86 8.46
N TRP A 233 6.47 5.07 8.98
CA TRP A 233 6.83 6.22 8.15
C TRP A 233 8.20 6.09 7.49
N SER A 234 9.15 5.40 8.15
CA SER A 234 10.43 5.07 7.53
C SER A 234 10.24 4.11 6.34
N ALA A 235 9.36 3.11 6.46
CA ALA A 235 9.04 2.22 5.35
C ALA A 235 8.34 2.98 4.21
N VAL A 236 7.41 3.90 4.52
CA VAL A 236 6.76 4.79 3.52
C VAL A 236 7.80 5.61 2.77
N GLN A 237 8.76 6.22 3.50
CA GLN A 237 9.84 6.98 2.88
C GLN A 237 10.66 6.10 1.93
N GLN A 238 11.03 4.89 2.37
CA GLN A 238 11.83 3.96 1.57
C GLN A 238 11.12 3.54 0.28
N VAL A 239 9.84 3.15 0.35
CA VAL A 239 9.11 2.71 -0.86
C VAL A 239 8.82 3.88 -1.82
N LEU A 240 8.57 5.09 -1.30
CA LEU A 240 8.36 6.27 -2.14
C LEU A 240 9.68 6.69 -2.81
N GLN A 241 10.79 6.62 -2.07
CA GLN A 241 12.11 6.86 -2.64
C GLN A 241 12.44 5.85 -3.75
N LEU A 242 12.15 4.56 -3.53
CA LEU A 242 12.32 3.52 -4.55
C LEU A 242 11.52 3.85 -5.82
N LEU A 243 10.21 4.11 -5.67
CA LEU A 243 9.32 4.46 -6.78
C LEU A 243 9.82 5.67 -7.59
N LEU A 244 10.21 6.75 -6.91
CA LEU A 244 10.67 7.97 -7.57
C LEU A 244 12.03 7.77 -8.25
N THR A 245 12.90 6.96 -7.66
CA THR A 245 14.21 6.63 -8.25
C THR A 245 14.01 5.82 -9.52
N GLU A 246 13.19 4.77 -9.48
CA GLU A 246 12.86 3.96 -10.67
C GLU A 246 12.23 4.80 -11.77
N TYR A 247 11.31 5.72 -11.43
CA TYR A 247 10.72 6.62 -12.41
C TYR A 247 11.77 7.50 -13.12
N LEU A 248 12.66 8.13 -12.35
CA LEU A 248 13.71 8.99 -12.91
C LEU A 248 14.70 8.20 -13.78
N GLU A 249 15.01 6.97 -13.39
CA GLU A 249 15.84 6.07 -14.19
C GLU A 249 15.17 5.75 -15.55
N ILE A 250 13.88 5.40 -15.55
CA ILE A 250 13.12 5.14 -16.78
C ILE A 250 13.09 6.38 -17.68
N GLU A 251 12.84 7.57 -17.11
CA GLU A 251 12.84 8.82 -17.87
C GLU A 251 14.21 9.12 -18.48
N SER A 252 15.29 8.86 -17.73
CA SER A 252 16.66 9.03 -18.23
C SER A 252 17.00 8.09 -19.40
N VAL A 253 16.55 6.84 -19.34
CA VAL A 253 16.72 5.84 -20.41
C VAL A 253 15.90 6.23 -21.63
N ASN A 254 14.65 6.64 -21.44
CA ASN A 254 13.78 7.09 -22.53
C ASN A 254 14.33 8.34 -23.23
N LEU A 255 14.88 9.29 -22.48
CA LEU A 255 15.53 10.46 -23.05
C LEU A 255 16.79 10.09 -23.84
N PHE A 256 17.58 9.13 -23.35
CA PHE A 256 18.74 8.62 -24.06
C PHE A 256 18.35 7.88 -25.36
N ALA A 257 17.28 7.07 -25.33
CA ALA A 257 16.72 6.40 -26.50
C ALA A 257 16.17 7.40 -27.54
N ALA A 258 15.47 8.44 -27.09
CA ALA A 258 14.96 9.49 -27.97
C ALA A 258 16.11 10.24 -28.68
N ARG A 259 17.19 10.59 -27.96
CA ARG A 259 18.36 11.28 -28.54
C ARG A 259 19.17 10.40 -29.49
N SER A 260 19.25 9.10 -29.23
CA SER A 260 19.92 8.15 -30.13
C SER A 260 19.08 7.87 -31.39
N SER A 261 17.74 7.91 -31.29
CA SER A 261 16.86 7.83 -32.46
C SER A 261 16.86 9.11 -33.31
N SER A 262 16.95 10.31 -32.70
CA SER A 262 17.08 11.57 -33.45
C SER A 262 18.45 11.73 -34.10
N ALA A 263 19.52 11.22 -33.50
CA ALA A 263 20.86 11.18 -34.09
C ALA A 263 20.96 10.23 -35.30
N CYS A 264 20.04 9.27 -35.44
CA CYS A 264 19.95 8.39 -36.60
C CYS A 264 19.05 9.00 -37.72
N ALA A 265 18.09 9.85 -37.36
CA ALA A 265 17.20 10.53 -38.30
C ALA A 265 17.85 11.75 -39.01
N GLU A 266 18.81 12.44 -38.38
CA GLU A 266 19.52 13.58 -39.01
C GLU A 266 20.55 13.18 -40.08
N VAL A 267 20.87 11.88 -40.23
CA VAL A 267 21.78 11.41 -41.30
C VAL A 267 21.02 11.10 -42.61
N GLY A 268 19.68 11.15 -42.60
CA GLY A 268 18.83 10.73 -43.72
C GLY A 268 18.32 11.82 -44.67
N ALA A 269 18.50 13.10 -44.35
CA ALA A 269 17.97 14.20 -45.16
C ALA A 269 19.09 15.11 -45.70
N ASP A 270 19.44 14.90 -46.97
CA ASP A 270 20.03 15.87 -47.90
C ASP A 270 21.37 16.55 -47.55
N LEU A 271 22.42 15.75 -47.43
CA LEU A 271 23.75 16.17 -47.90
C LEU A 271 24.18 15.25 -49.04
N ARG A 272 23.56 15.41 -50.21
CA ARG A 272 24.06 14.74 -51.42
C ARG A 272 25.44 15.29 -51.75
N LEU A 273 26.44 14.41 -51.77
CA LEU A 273 27.84 14.71 -52.12
C LEU A 273 27.98 15.43 -53.49
N SER A 274 26.96 15.32 -54.36
CA SER A 274 26.85 16.05 -55.63
C SER A 274 26.76 17.57 -55.47
N ASP A 275 26.24 18.07 -54.34
CA ASP A 275 26.00 19.49 -54.12
C ASP A 275 27.29 20.22 -53.72
N TYR A 276 28.27 19.49 -53.18
CA TYR A 276 29.60 20.00 -52.82
C TYR A 276 30.48 20.34 -54.04
N PHE A 277 30.22 19.72 -55.20
CA PHE A 277 30.95 19.97 -56.45
C PHE A 277 30.28 21.00 -57.35
N ALA A 278 29.02 21.39 -57.06
CA ALA A 278 28.31 22.44 -57.78
C ALA A 278 28.75 23.85 -57.35
N LYS A 279 30.05 24.12 -57.29
CA LYS A 279 30.60 25.47 -57.09
C LYS A 279 30.38 26.32 -58.34
N LYS A 280 29.18 26.90 -58.49
CA LYS A 280 29.00 28.12 -59.29
C LYS A 280 29.24 29.34 -58.39
N LYS A 281 30.26 30.12 -58.75
CA LYS A 281 30.65 31.39 -58.11
C LYS A 281 29.41 32.26 -57.80
N PRO A 282 29.23 32.75 -56.56
CA PRO A 282 28.21 33.74 -56.28
C PRO A 282 28.56 35.09 -56.96
N PRO A 283 27.64 35.74 -57.69
CA PRO A 283 27.88 37.08 -58.23
C PRO A 283 27.92 38.09 -57.08
N ARG A 284 29.05 38.79 -56.92
CA ARG A 284 29.18 39.93 -55.99
C ARG A 284 28.20 41.04 -56.37
N ARG A 285 27.09 41.19 -55.63
CA ARG A 285 26.25 42.40 -55.70
C ARG A 285 26.95 43.52 -54.94
N ARG A 286 27.45 44.54 -55.66
CA ARG A 286 27.91 45.81 -55.06
C ARG A 286 26.67 46.62 -54.67
N THR A 287 26.42 46.77 -53.36
CA THR A 287 25.46 47.73 -52.83
C THR A 287 26.06 49.14 -52.92
N LYS A 288 25.45 50.01 -53.74
CA LYS A 288 25.77 51.44 -53.77
C LYS A 288 25.20 52.07 -52.51
N LEU A 289 26.07 52.49 -51.59
CA LEU A 289 25.76 53.47 -50.56
C LEU A 289 25.66 54.85 -51.23
N PHE A 290 24.77 55.70 -50.72
CA PHE A 290 24.33 57.02 -51.21
C PHE A 290 23.12 57.00 -52.17
N LYS A 291 21.97 57.38 -51.62
CA LYS A 291 20.94 58.17 -52.32
C LYS A 291 21.14 59.62 -51.89
N LEU A 292 21.27 60.53 -52.85
CA LEU A 292 21.14 61.97 -52.66
C LEU A 292 19.86 62.38 -53.39
N THR A 293 18.91 62.92 -52.63
CA THR A 293 17.93 63.99 -52.92
C THR A 293 16.87 63.92 -51.82
#